data_AF-A0A176WAT0-F1
#
_entry.id   AF-A0A176WAT0-F1
#
_cell.length_a   1.000
_cell.length_b   1.000
_cell.length_c   1.000
_cell.angle_alpha   90.00
_cell.angle_beta   90.00
_cell.angle_gamma   90.00
#
_symmetry.space_group_name_H-M   'P 1'
#
loop_
_entity.id
_entity.type
_entity.pdbx_description
1 polymer ?
#
loop_
_entity_poly.entity_id
_entity_poly.type
_entity_poly.pdbx_seq_one_letter_code
_entity_poly.pdbx_strand_id
1 'polypeptide(L)'
;MLQGQKKKNLRSSEWKASVVPEKDAPKEAEEKKADNEVETLRQNLRPLTNTVVYTPSRKKKLEVVPILRYLDEKLEKYARPSDVVSYVDLVRNKMRTKMVASTATAKQRSVAEDQLGELEAKLLELEERNRQLAEQTNKALTEKVKRCLRYFVIWQIETQKWLKLRDLERQVTAMITCSVGGQRQLARK
;
A
#
# COMPACT_ATOMS: atom_id res chain seq x y z
N MET A 1 25.10 1.74 61.34
CA MET A 1 25.65 1.58 59.97
C MET A 1 24.73 2.31 59.00
N LEU A 2 25.10 3.53 58.60
CA LEU A 2 24.30 4.38 57.70
C LEU A 2 24.85 4.23 56.28
N GLN A 3 24.09 3.56 55.42
CA GLN A 3 24.46 3.26 54.04
C GLN A 3 24.13 4.46 53.16
N GLY A 4 25.15 5.19 52.73
CA GLY A 4 25.03 6.38 51.89
C GLY A 4 24.55 6.07 50.47
N GLN A 5 23.49 6.75 50.03
CA GLN A 5 23.00 6.69 48.66
C GLN A 5 23.87 7.56 47.74
N LYS A 6 24.60 6.88 46.85
CA LYS A 6 25.45 7.46 45.82
C LYS A 6 24.59 7.93 44.65
N LYS A 7 24.29 9.24 44.60
CA LYS A 7 23.65 9.92 43.46
C LYS A 7 24.55 9.78 42.22
N LYS A 8 24.12 9.00 41.24
CA LYS A 8 24.72 8.97 39.91
C LYS A 8 24.07 10.07 39.08
N ASN A 9 24.86 11.08 38.73
CA ASN A 9 24.46 12.14 37.81
C ASN A 9 24.27 11.53 36.42
N LEU A 10 23.01 11.52 35.95
CA LEU A 10 22.68 11.21 34.57
C LEU A 10 23.17 12.37 33.69
N ARG A 11 24.28 12.10 33.02
CA ARG A 11 24.90 12.89 31.97
C ARG A 11 23.85 13.19 30.91
N SER A 12 23.52 14.48 30.73
CA SER A 12 22.72 14.97 29.60
C SER A 12 23.43 14.57 28.31
N SER A 13 22.93 13.54 27.65
CA SER A 13 23.27 13.25 26.26
C SER A 13 22.60 14.32 25.41
N GLU A 14 23.46 15.14 24.81
CA GLU A 14 23.20 16.06 23.71
C GLU A 14 22.20 15.45 22.73
N TRP A 15 21.05 16.10 22.60
CA TRP A 15 20.15 15.88 21.48
C TRP A 15 20.84 16.46 20.25
N LYS A 16 21.64 15.64 19.57
CA LYS A 16 22.04 15.92 18.19
C LYS A 16 20.76 16.01 17.38
N ALA A 17 20.47 17.22 16.88
CA ALA A 17 19.43 17.45 15.91
C ALA A 17 19.71 16.56 14.70
N SER A 18 18.95 15.48 14.57
CA SER A 18 18.90 14.70 13.34
C SER A 18 18.38 15.63 12.25
N VAL A 19 19.30 16.06 11.39
CA VAL A 19 19.01 16.59 10.07
C VAL A 19 18.07 15.60 9.40
N VAL A 20 16.81 16.01 9.28
CA VAL A 20 15.79 15.31 8.51
C VAL A 20 16.27 15.37 7.06
N PRO A 21 16.50 14.23 6.37
CA PRO A 21 16.62 14.28 4.93
C PRO A 21 15.28 14.76 4.39
N GLU A 22 15.30 15.94 3.79
CA GLU A 22 14.25 16.54 2.99
C GLU A 22 13.71 15.45 2.06
N LYS A 23 12.52 14.94 2.42
CA LYS A 23 11.81 13.95 1.62
C LYS A 23 11.38 14.67 0.35
N ASP A 24 12.10 14.40 -0.72
CA ASP A 24 11.69 14.67 -2.08
C ASP A 24 10.21 14.33 -2.24
N ALA A 25 9.45 15.34 -2.65
CA ALA A 25 8.05 15.22 -2.98
C ALA A 25 7.87 14.11 -4.03
N PRO A 26 6.93 13.17 -3.84
CA PRO A 26 6.54 12.29 -4.92
C PRO A 26 5.84 13.16 -5.95
N LYS A 27 6.51 13.37 -7.09
CA LYS A 27 5.82 13.81 -8.31
C LYS A 27 4.68 12.84 -8.54
N GLU A 28 3.47 13.34 -8.45
CA GLU A 28 2.26 12.69 -8.93
C GLU A 28 2.52 12.24 -10.37
N ALA A 29 2.81 10.95 -10.51
CA ALA A 29 2.81 10.31 -11.81
C ALA A 29 1.35 10.21 -12.23
N GLU A 30 0.97 11.03 -13.20
CA GLU A 30 -0.27 10.90 -13.95
C GLU A 30 -0.55 9.42 -14.22
N GLU A 31 -1.65 8.96 -13.65
CA GLU A 31 -2.27 7.69 -13.92
C GLU A 31 -2.69 7.66 -15.39
N LYS A 32 -1.76 7.24 -16.26
CA LYS A 32 -2.10 6.80 -17.61
C LYS A 32 -2.86 5.49 -17.48
N LYS A 33 -4.18 5.66 -17.44
CA LYS A 33 -5.21 4.65 -17.68
C LYS A 33 -4.93 4.03 -19.05
N ALA A 34 -4.15 2.95 -19.06
CA ALA A 34 -3.92 2.14 -20.25
C ALA A 34 -5.13 1.22 -20.39
N ASP A 35 -6.04 1.62 -21.28
CA ASP A 35 -7.06 0.75 -21.84
C ASP A 35 -6.33 -0.39 -22.60
N ASN A 36 -6.11 -1.51 -21.92
CA ASN A 36 -5.72 -2.74 -22.58
C ASN A 36 -6.95 -3.29 -23.30
N GLU A 37 -7.15 -2.80 -24.52
CA GLU A 37 -8.02 -3.43 -25.51
C GLU A 37 -7.56 -4.89 -25.71
N VAL A 38 -8.49 -5.81 -25.43
CA VAL A 38 -8.40 -7.21 -25.77
C VAL A 38 -8.25 -7.33 -27.29
N GLU A 39 -7.02 -7.56 -27.74
CA GLU A 39 -6.67 -7.80 -29.13
C GLU A 39 -7.25 -9.15 -29.56
N THR A 40 -8.45 -9.06 -30.12
CA THR A 40 -9.24 -10.15 -30.67
C THR A 40 -8.60 -10.61 -31.98
N LEU A 41 -7.77 -11.65 -31.88
CA LEU A 41 -7.86 -12.88 -32.68
C LEU A 41 -8.56 -12.73 -34.06
N ARG A 42 -7.97 -12.01 -35.01
CA ARG A 42 -8.34 -12.12 -36.43
C ARG A 42 -7.41 -13.08 -37.15
N GLN A 43 -7.86 -14.32 -37.15
CA GLN A 43 -7.45 -15.40 -38.04
C GLN A 43 -7.43 -14.91 -39.49
N ASN A 44 -6.24 -14.68 -40.03
CA ASN A 44 -6.03 -14.63 -41.48
C ASN A 44 -5.95 -16.08 -42.01
N LEU A 45 -7.08 -16.79 -41.96
CA LEU A 45 -7.28 -18.01 -42.74
C LEU A 45 -7.52 -17.59 -44.19
N ARG A 46 -6.43 -17.42 -44.92
CA ARG A 46 -6.44 -17.20 -46.37
C ARG A 46 -7.07 -18.45 -47.03
N PRO A 47 -8.20 -18.33 -47.76
CA PRO A 47 -8.79 -19.46 -48.46
C PRO A 47 -7.90 -19.80 -49.65
N LEU A 48 -7.17 -20.92 -49.58
CA LEU A 48 -6.48 -21.48 -50.73
C LEU A 48 -7.50 -22.31 -51.52
N THR A 49 -8.40 -21.64 -52.24
CA THR A 49 -9.32 -22.27 -53.19
C THR A 49 -8.55 -22.71 -54.43
N ASN A 50 -7.85 -23.84 -54.32
CA ASN A 50 -7.35 -24.56 -55.49
C ASN A 50 -8.51 -25.41 -56.04
N THR A 51 -9.38 -24.78 -56.84
CA THR A 51 -10.40 -25.49 -57.61
C THR A 51 -9.69 -26.29 -58.70
N VAL A 52 -9.33 -27.53 -58.38
CA VAL A 52 -8.80 -28.50 -59.34
C VAL A 52 -9.97 -29.02 -60.17
N VAL A 53 -10.18 -28.41 -61.33
CA VAL A 53 -11.10 -28.91 -62.36
C VAL A 53 -10.52 -30.20 -62.93
N TYR A 54 -11.12 -31.34 -62.58
CA TYR A 54 -10.73 -32.65 -63.09
C TYR A 54 -11.36 -32.88 -64.47
N THR A 55 -10.57 -32.68 -65.52
CA THR A 55 -10.92 -33.14 -66.88
C THR A 55 -10.54 -34.62 -67.02
N PRO A 56 -11.48 -35.54 -67.27
CA PRO A 56 -11.17 -36.93 -67.53
C PRO A 56 -10.79 -37.06 -69.01
N SER A 57 -9.52 -36.81 -69.36
CA SER A 57 -9.10 -37.12 -70.72
C SER A 57 -7.61 -37.39 -70.86
N ARG A 58 -7.36 -38.62 -71.32
CA ARG A 58 -6.15 -39.15 -71.95
C ARG A 58 -5.01 -39.48 -70.99
N LYS A 59 -4.56 -40.73 -71.14
CA LYS A 59 -3.44 -41.40 -70.49
C LYS A 59 -2.18 -40.54 -70.58
N LYS A 60 -2.00 -39.62 -69.63
CA LYS A 60 -0.71 -38.98 -69.40
C LYS A 60 0.17 -40.07 -68.79
N LYS A 61 1.21 -40.47 -69.52
CA LYS A 61 2.36 -41.14 -68.93
C LYS A 61 2.83 -40.21 -67.82
N LEU A 62 2.54 -40.57 -66.57
CA LEU A 62 3.04 -39.83 -65.41
C LEU A 62 4.55 -39.79 -65.60
N GLU A 63 5.10 -38.62 -65.90
CA GLU A 63 6.53 -38.38 -65.80
C GLU A 63 6.87 -38.68 -64.34
N VAL A 64 7.40 -39.87 -64.09
CA VAL A 64 7.81 -40.33 -62.74
C VAL A 64 9.08 -39.59 -62.30
N VAL A 65 9.80 -39.02 -63.27
CA VAL A 65 11.10 -38.33 -63.13
C VAL A 65 11.08 -37.14 -62.14
N PRO A 66 10.08 -36.24 -62.13
CA PRO A 66 10.05 -35.11 -61.19
C PRO A 66 9.81 -35.56 -59.74
N ILE A 67 9.00 -36.61 -59.54
CA ILE A 67 8.71 -37.14 -58.19
C ILE A 67 9.95 -37.85 -57.64
N LEU A 68 10.64 -38.65 -58.47
CA LEU A 68 11.87 -39.33 -58.06
C LEU A 68 12.97 -38.32 -57.73
N ARG A 69 13.17 -37.27 -58.53
CA ARG A 69 14.12 -36.19 -58.18
C ARG A 69 13.79 -35.49 -56.86
N TYR A 70 12.50 -35.23 -56.60
CA TYR A 70 12.09 -34.63 -55.33
C TYR A 70 12.35 -35.57 -54.14
N LEU A 71 12.12 -36.87 -54.32
CA LEU A 71 12.39 -37.88 -53.31
C LEU A 71 13.89 -38.06 -53.09
N ASP A 72 14.71 -38.07 -54.13
CA ASP A 72 16.17 -38.16 -54.03
C ASP A 72 16.75 -36.90 -53.36
N GLU A 73 16.26 -35.71 -53.70
CA GLU A 73 16.67 -34.44 -53.06
C GLU A 73 16.24 -34.37 -51.58
N LYS A 74 15.08 -34.96 -51.25
CA LYS A 74 14.65 -35.14 -49.86
C LYS A 74 15.50 -36.19 -49.16
N LEU A 75 15.82 -37.30 -49.82
CA LEU A 75 16.66 -38.35 -49.26
C LEU A 75 18.06 -37.80 -49.01
N GLU A 76 18.71 -37.06 -49.90
CA GLU A 76 20.01 -36.43 -49.62
C GLU A 76 19.97 -35.48 -48.41
N LYS A 77 18.87 -34.75 -48.21
CA LYS A 77 18.66 -33.92 -47.01
C LYS A 77 18.60 -34.72 -45.70
N TYR A 78 18.24 -36.00 -45.74
CA TYR A 78 18.08 -36.86 -44.57
C TYR A 78 19.06 -38.05 -44.53
N ALA A 79 19.76 -38.35 -45.63
CA ALA A 79 20.60 -39.52 -45.84
C ALA A 79 22.06 -39.27 -45.47
N ARG A 80 22.41 -38.09 -44.93
CA ARG A 80 23.65 -37.92 -44.19
C ARG A 80 23.42 -38.46 -42.78
N PRO A 81 23.71 -39.75 -42.51
CA PRO A 81 23.38 -40.39 -41.26
C PRO A 81 24.58 -40.16 -40.34
N SER A 82 24.90 -38.91 -40.06
CA SER A 82 26.00 -38.61 -39.14
C SER A 82 25.56 -38.73 -37.68
N ASP A 83 24.25 -38.84 -37.40
CA ASP A 83 23.76 -38.46 -36.07
C ASP A 83 22.37 -39.05 -35.72
N VAL A 84 22.06 -40.32 -36.05
CA VAL A 84 20.80 -40.94 -35.55
C VAL A 84 20.79 -41.05 -34.02
N VAL A 85 21.96 -41.20 -33.40
CA VAL A 85 22.15 -41.05 -31.94
C VAL A 85 21.78 -39.63 -31.46
N SER A 86 21.99 -38.61 -32.31
CA SER A 86 21.68 -37.20 -31.99
C SER A 86 20.21 -36.89 -31.82
N TYR A 87 19.25 -37.59 -32.43
CA TYR A 87 17.83 -37.25 -32.24
C TYR A 87 17.33 -37.63 -30.85
N VAL A 88 17.64 -38.85 -30.41
CA VAL A 88 17.25 -39.33 -29.07
C VAL A 88 17.96 -38.49 -28.00
N ASP A 89 19.23 -38.18 -28.19
CA ASP A 89 19.98 -37.34 -27.26
C ASP A 89 19.49 -35.90 -27.25
N LEU A 90 19.09 -35.33 -28.40
CA LEU A 90 18.44 -34.02 -28.47
C LEU A 90 17.14 -33.97 -27.66
N VAL A 91 16.28 -34.98 -27.82
CA VAL A 91 15.02 -35.07 -27.06
C VAL A 91 15.29 -35.23 -25.56
N ARG A 92 16.25 -36.08 -25.18
CA ARG A 92 16.65 -36.26 -23.77
C ARG A 92 17.23 -34.98 -23.17
N ASN A 93 18.12 -34.29 -23.87
CA ASN A 93 18.72 -33.04 -23.41
C ASN A 93 17.65 -31.96 -23.26
N LYS A 94 16.76 -31.82 -24.24
CA LYS A 94 15.62 -30.90 -24.16
C LYS A 94 14.72 -31.19 -22.96
N MET A 95 14.44 -32.47 -22.69
CA MET A 95 13.64 -32.88 -21.53
C MET A 95 14.35 -32.54 -20.20
N ARG A 96 15.66 -32.81 -20.11
CA ARG A 96 16.47 -32.46 -18.93
C ARG A 96 16.49 -30.95 -18.69
N THR A 97 16.75 -30.14 -19.73
CA THR A 97 16.74 -28.67 -19.59
C THR A 97 15.37 -28.15 -19.15
N LYS A 98 14.28 -28.70 -19.72
CA LYS A 98 12.92 -28.35 -19.28
C LYS A 98 12.67 -28.72 -17.81
N MET A 99 13.07 -29.91 -17.37
CA MET A 99 12.93 -30.30 -15.96
C MET A 99 13.77 -29.43 -15.02
N VAL A 100 14.99 -29.09 -15.40
CA VAL A 100 15.85 -28.20 -14.61
C VAL A 100 15.22 -26.81 -14.50
N ALA A 101 14.70 -26.26 -15.61
CA ALA A 101 13.99 -24.98 -15.59
C ALA A 101 12.74 -25.04 -14.70
N SER A 102 11.89 -26.07 -14.85
CA SER A 102 10.70 -26.24 -14.02
C SER A 102 11.02 -26.35 -12.54
N THR A 103 12.03 -27.15 -12.17
CA THR A 103 12.44 -27.30 -10.75
C THR A 103 13.05 -26.03 -10.17
N ALA A 104 13.82 -25.28 -10.96
CA ALA A 104 14.34 -23.97 -10.54
C ALA A 104 13.20 -22.97 -10.28
N THR A 105 12.20 -22.91 -11.17
CA THR A 105 11.04 -22.03 -10.98
C THR A 105 10.17 -22.44 -9.78
N ALA A 106 10.04 -23.74 -9.51
CA ALA A 106 9.30 -24.23 -8.35
C ALA A 106 9.99 -23.83 -7.02
N LYS A 107 11.32 -23.92 -6.95
CA LYS A 107 12.09 -23.47 -5.78
C LYS A 107 11.99 -21.95 -5.57
N GLN A 108 12.01 -21.17 -6.64
CA GLN A 108 11.83 -19.72 -6.53
C GLN A 108 10.43 -19.36 -6.03
N ARG A 109 9.39 -20.08 -6.49
CA ARG A 109 8.02 -19.89 -6.02
C ARG A 109 7.88 -20.20 -4.53
N SER A 110 8.43 -21.32 -4.06
CA SER A 110 8.34 -21.66 -2.63
C SER A 110 9.02 -20.61 -1.75
N VAL A 111 10.20 -20.11 -2.16
CA VAL A 111 10.89 -19.03 -1.42
C VAL A 111 10.07 -17.73 -1.42
N ALA A 112 9.42 -17.38 -2.54
CA ALA A 112 8.58 -16.20 -2.62
C ALA A 112 7.30 -16.34 -1.76
N GLU A 113 6.70 -17.53 -1.71
CA GLU A 113 5.54 -17.83 -0.86
C GLU A 113 5.89 -17.69 0.63
N ASP A 114 7.04 -18.23 1.06
CA ASP A 114 7.51 -18.09 2.45
C ASP A 114 7.75 -16.61 2.82
N GLN A 115 8.35 -15.84 1.90
CA GLN A 115 8.57 -14.40 2.10
C GLN A 115 7.26 -13.61 2.17
N LEU A 116 6.26 -13.96 1.36
CA LEU A 116 4.95 -13.34 1.42
C LEU A 116 4.27 -13.62 2.76
N GLY A 117 4.33 -14.86 3.26
CA GLY A 117 3.80 -15.20 4.57
C GLY A 117 4.47 -14.44 5.71
N GLU A 118 5.81 -14.25 5.66
CA GLU A 118 6.53 -13.45 6.65
C GLU A 118 6.13 -11.96 6.61
N LEU A 119 5.96 -11.40 5.41
CA LEU A 119 5.53 -10.01 5.24
C LEU A 119 4.09 -9.78 5.71
N GLU A 120 3.18 -10.72 5.42
CA GLU A 120 1.80 -10.68 5.91
C GLU A 120 1.74 -10.70 7.44
N ALA A 121 2.52 -11.57 8.09
CA ALA A 121 2.60 -11.61 9.55
C ALA A 121 3.11 -10.29 10.14
N LYS A 122 4.15 -9.68 9.54
CA LYS A 122 4.68 -8.37 9.95
C LYS A 122 3.67 -7.25 9.75
N LEU A 123 2.88 -7.29 8.68
CA LEU A 123 1.83 -6.31 8.40
C LEU A 123 0.74 -6.36 9.49
N LEU A 124 0.27 -7.56 9.83
CA LEU A 124 -0.70 -7.74 10.91
C LEU A 124 -0.18 -7.27 12.27
N GLU A 125 1.09 -7.53 12.58
CA GLU A 125 1.71 -7.05 13.82
C GLU A 125 1.78 -5.51 13.88
N LEU A 126 2.10 -4.86 12.76
CA LEU A 126 2.11 -3.41 12.65
C LEU A 126 0.70 -2.81 12.75
N GLU A 127 -0.30 -3.44 12.14
CA GLU A 127 -1.69 -3.02 12.22
C GLU A 127 -2.20 -3.04 13.67
N GLU A 128 -1.93 -4.11 14.41
CA GLU A 128 -2.30 -4.21 15.82
C GLU A 128 -1.62 -3.14 16.69
N ARG A 129 -0.31 -2.89 16.48
CA ARG A 129 0.40 -1.80 17.16
C ARG A 129 -0.22 -0.43 16.86
N ASN A 130 -0.61 -0.19 15.61
CA ASN A 130 -1.25 1.05 15.21
C ASN A 130 -2.61 1.22 15.90
N ARG A 131 -3.40 0.14 16.01
CA ARG A 131 -4.66 0.13 16.74
C ARG A 131 -4.47 0.47 18.21
N GLN A 132 -3.48 -0.13 18.88
CA GLN A 132 -3.16 0.15 20.27
C GLN A 132 -2.75 1.62 20.49
N LEU A 133 -1.94 2.18 19.59
CA LEU A 133 -1.52 3.58 19.67
C LEU A 133 -2.70 4.53 19.47
N ALA A 134 -3.62 4.21 18.57
CA ALA A 134 -4.85 4.97 18.38
C ALA A 134 -5.73 4.93 19.64
N GLU A 135 -5.93 3.76 20.24
CA GLU A 135 -6.68 3.60 21.50
C GLU A 135 -6.06 4.40 22.64
N GLN A 136 -4.73 4.35 22.79
CA GLN A 136 -4.01 5.15 23.81
C GLN A 136 -4.17 6.65 23.59
N THR A 137 -4.06 7.11 22.34
CA THR A 137 -4.21 8.53 21.99
C THR A 137 -5.63 9.01 22.27
N ASN A 138 -6.63 8.22 21.89
CA ASN A 138 -8.04 8.53 22.16
C ASN A 138 -8.35 8.58 23.65
N LYS A 139 -7.80 7.63 24.43
CA LYS A 139 -7.94 7.63 25.89
C LYS A 139 -7.30 8.86 26.52
N ALA A 140 -6.08 9.21 26.10
CA ALA A 140 -5.39 10.39 26.60
C ALA A 140 -6.13 11.70 26.25
N LEU A 141 -6.64 11.81 25.02
CA LEU A 141 -7.45 12.96 24.59
C LEU A 141 -8.75 13.06 25.39
N THR A 142 -9.44 11.93 25.60
CA THR A 142 -10.67 11.86 26.39
C THR A 142 -10.44 12.37 27.82
N GLU A 143 -9.35 11.96 28.48
CA GLU A 143 -9.04 12.43 29.82
C GLU A 143 -8.66 13.93 29.86
N LYS A 144 -7.97 14.44 28.83
CA LYS A 144 -7.71 15.89 28.69
C LYS A 144 -9.02 16.67 28.54
N VAL A 145 -9.93 16.23 27.67
CA VAL A 145 -11.24 16.87 27.46
C VAL A 145 -12.04 16.89 28.76
N LYS A 146 -12.15 15.74 29.46
CA LYS A 146 -12.82 15.68 30.78
C LYS A 146 -12.21 16.64 31.79
N ARG A 147 -10.88 16.77 31.81
CA ARG A 147 -10.19 17.71 32.69
C ARG A 147 -10.54 19.16 32.35
N CYS A 148 -10.50 19.54 31.07
CA CYS A 148 -10.88 20.88 30.62
C CYS A 148 -12.34 21.23 30.95
N LEU A 149 -13.27 20.30 30.71
CA LEU A 149 -14.68 20.49 31.02
C LEU A 149 -14.91 20.74 32.52
N ARG A 150 -14.19 20.03 33.40
CA ARG A 150 -14.25 20.27 34.86
C ARG A 150 -13.83 21.70 35.22
N TYR A 151 -12.72 22.18 34.66
CA TYR A 151 -12.27 23.56 34.91
C TYR A 151 -13.25 24.60 34.34
N PHE A 152 -13.81 24.33 33.16
CA PHE A 152 -14.79 25.23 32.54
C PHE A 152 -16.04 25.38 33.41
N VAL A 153 -16.58 24.29 33.95
CA VAL A 153 -17.75 24.33 34.85
C VAL A 153 -17.45 25.10 36.13
N ILE A 154 -16.28 24.87 36.75
CA ILE A 154 -15.88 25.62 37.96
C ILE A 154 -15.78 27.11 37.66
N TRP A 155 -15.10 27.47 36.57
CA TRP A 155 -14.96 28.86 36.13
C TRP A 155 -16.32 29.51 35.84
N GLN A 156 -17.25 28.80 35.20
CA GLN A 156 -18.60 29.29 34.95
C GLN A 156 -19.35 29.57 36.27
N ILE A 157 -19.23 28.69 37.26
CA ILE A 157 -19.85 28.89 38.58
C ILE A 157 -19.25 30.11 39.29
N GLU A 158 -17.93 30.26 39.28
CA GLU A 158 -17.25 31.39 39.91
C GLU A 158 -17.62 32.73 39.25
N THR A 159 -17.62 32.78 37.92
CA THR A 159 -18.02 33.99 37.18
C THR A 159 -19.47 34.38 37.47
N GLN A 160 -20.39 33.41 37.55
CA GLN A 160 -21.77 33.70 37.96
C GLN A 160 -21.86 34.23 39.40
N LYS A 161 -21.09 33.67 40.34
CA LYS A 161 -21.03 34.16 41.73
C LYS A 161 -20.51 35.61 41.78
N TRP A 162 -19.44 35.90 41.06
CA TRP A 162 -18.87 37.25 40.96
C TRP A 162 -19.85 38.26 40.38
N LEU A 163 -20.60 37.88 39.34
CA LEU A 163 -21.63 38.75 38.76
C LEU A 163 -22.74 39.07 39.75
N LYS A 164 -23.24 38.07 40.50
CA LYS A 164 -24.25 38.28 41.54
C LYS A 164 -23.74 39.15 42.68
N LEU A 165 -22.50 38.94 43.12
CA LEU A 165 -21.89 39.74 44.17
C LEU A 165 -21.78 41.21 43.76
N ARG A 166 -21.32 41.48 42.53
CA ARG A 166 -21.26 42.85 41.98
C ARG A 166 -22.63 43.51 41.88
N ASP A 167 -23.68 42.76 41.56
CA ASP A 167 -25.03 43.31 41.50
C ASP A 167 -25.53 43.72 42.89
N LEU A 168 -25.32 42.87 43.90
CA LEU A 168 -25.66 43.18 45.30
C LEU A 168 -24.87 44.38 45.83
N GLU A 169 -23.56 44.45 45.54
CA GLU A 169 -22.73 45.61 45.92
C GLU A 169 -23.27 46.92 45.31
N ARG A 170 -23.69 46.89 44.04
CA ARG A 170 -24.31 48.04 43.38
C ARG A 170 -25.62 48.45 44.05
N GLN A 171 -26.47 47.49 44.42
CA GLN A 171 -27.74 47.75 45.11
C GLN A 171 -27.53 48.35 46.52
N VAL A 172 -26.61 47.79 47.30
CA VAL A 172 -26.26 48.31 48.64
C VAL A 172 -25.70 49.73 48.54
N THR A 173 -24.81 49.98 47.57
CA THR A 173 -24.25 51.32 47.32
C THR A 173 -25.37 52.32 47.02
N ALA A 174 -26.30 51.98 46.13
CA ALA A 174 -27.45 52.83 45.82
C ALA A 174 -28.30 53.14 47.08
N MET A 175 -28.59 52.12 47.90
CA MET A 175 -29.36 52.26 49.13
C MET A 175 -28.69 53.21 50.15
N ILE A 176 -27.37 53.11 50.30
CA ILE A 176 -26.58 54.00 51.16
C ILE A 176 -26.66 55.45 50.65
N THR A 177 -26.48 55.66 49.34
CA THR A 177 -26.54 57.01 48.75
C THR A 177 -27.92 57.67 48.89
N CYS A 178 -29.01 56.89 48.75
CA CYS A 178 -30.38 57.39 48.94
C CYS A 178 -30.65 57.77 50.39
N SER A 179 -30.22 56.96 51.36
CA SER A 179 -30.42 57.22 52.79
C SER A 179 -29.72 58.49 53.27
N VAL A 180 -28.49 58.74 52.80
CA VAL A 180 -27.73 59.98 53.11
C VAL A 180 -28.40 61.22 52.51
N GLY A 181 -28.98 61.11 51.31
CA GLY A 181 -29.73 62.20 50.68
C GLY A 181 -30.99 62.60 51.45
N GLY A 182 -31.72 61.62 51.99
CA GLY A 182 -32.95 61.85 52.77
C GLY A 182 -32.72 62.63 54.07
N GLN A 183 -31.62 62.34 54.80
CA GLN A 183 -31.29 63.08 56.03
C GLN A 183 -31.04 64.58 55.79
N ARG A 184 -30.44 64.96 54.65
CA ARG A 184 -30.15 66.38 54.37
C ARG A 184 -31.39 67.21 54.05
N GLN A 185 -32.48 66.57 53.62
CA GLN A 185 -33.74 67.28 53.36
C GLN A 185 -34.53 67.57 54.64
N LEU A 186 -34.39 66.73 55.68
CA LEU A 186 -35.08 66.94 56.96
C LEU A 186 -34.44 68.05 57.81
N ALA A 187 -33.15 68.31 57.68
CA ALA A 187 -32.44 69.37 58.42
C ALA A 187 -32.64 70.80 57.85
N ARG A 188 -33.43 70.97 56.78
CA ARG A 188 -33.73 72.27 56.15
C ARG A 188 -35.15 72.79 56.41
N LYS A 189 -35.86 72.19 57.37
CA LYS A 189 -37.11 72.71 57.92
C LYS A 189 -36.85 73.31 59.29
#